data_AF-A0ABD3AHX5-F1
#
_entry.id   AF-A0ABD3AHX5-F1
#
_cell.length_a   1.000
_cell.length_b   1.000
_cell.length_c   1.000
_cell.angle_alpha   90.00
_cell.angle_beta   90.00
_cell.angle_gamma   90.00
#
_symmetry.space_group_name_H-M   'P 1'
#
loop_
_entity.id
_entity.type
_entity.pdbx_description
1 polymer ?
#
loop_
_entity_poly.entity_id
_entity_poly.type
_entity_poly.pdbx_seq_one_letter_code
_entity_poly.pdbx_strand_id
1 'polypeptide(L)' 'DEFEPVESENCKITVHKQMNSQYRNYRYRLHKTFLKYDTKEEAVKHVPEGVLESDWIWLCDYFTSENFQV' A
#
# COMPACT_ATOMS: atom_id res chain seq x y z
N ASP A 1 26.29 10.25 -32.56
CA ASP A 1 24.86 10.48 -32.33
C ASP A 1 24.48 9.70 -31.08
N GLU A 2 24.83 10.25 -29.92
CA GLU A 2 24.54 9.64 -28.61
C GLU A 2 23.15 10.14 -28.21
N PHE A 3 22.20 9.21 -28.20
CA PHE A 3 20.83 9.48 -27.81
C PHE A 3 20.80 9.60 -26.27
N GLU A 4 21.08 10.79 -25.74
CA GLU A 4 20.83 11.03 -24.32
C GLU A 4 19.31 11.12 -24.11
N PRO A 5 18.71 10.25 -23.27
CA PRO A 5 17.30 10.35 -22.97
C PRO A 5 17.10 11.65 -22.20
N VAL A 6 16.44 12.63 -22.83
CA VAL A 6 15.92 13.79 -22.13
C VAL A 6 14.80 13.28 -21.22
N GLU A 7 15.17 12.85 -20.02
CA GLU A 7 14.21 12.61 -18.95
C GLU A 7 13.55 13.96 -18.63
N SER A 8 12.40 14.20 -19.25
CA SER A 8 11.60 15.37 -18.96
C SER A 8 11.15 15.28 -17.50
N GLU A 9 11.40 16.34 -16.73
CA GLU A 9 10.92 16.51 -15.35
C GLU A 9 9.40 16.20 -15.23
N ASN A 10 8.64 16.48 -16.28
CA ASN A 10 7.21 16.19 -16.38
C ASN A 10 6.89 14.68 -16.36
N CYS A 11 7.77 13.83 -16.91
CA CYS A 11 7.65 12.38 -16.83
C CYS A 11 7.84 11.90 -15.40
N LYS A 12 8.86 12.42 -14.68
CA LYS A 12 9.11 12.09 -13.26
C LYS A 12 7.90 12.43 -12.40
N ILE A 13 7.38 13.65 -12.52
CA ILE A 13 6.20 14.10 -11.79
C ILE A 13 4.99 13.19 -12.05
N THR A 14 4.78 12.79 -13.31
CA THR A 14 3.64 11.95 -13.70
C THR A 14 3.78 10.53 -13.13
N VAL A 15 4.97 9.93 -13.24
CA VAL A 15 5.25 8.59 -12.67
C VAL A 15 5.07 8.61 -11.16
N HIS A 16 5.62 9.60 -10.45
CA HIS A 16 5.45 9.71 -9.00
C HIS A 16 3.97 9.86 -8.59
N LYS A 17 3.19 10.68 -9.31
CA LYS A 17 1.75 10.81 -9.08
C LYS A 17 1.01 9.48 -9.28
N GLN A 18 1.32 8.76 -10.34
CA GLN A 18 0.70 7.46 -10.63
C GLN A 18 1.08 6.43 -9.56
N MET A 19 2.35 6.31 -9.20
CA MET A 19 2.81 5.39 -8.16
C MET A 19 2.17 5.70 -6.81
N ASN A 20 2.05 6.99 -6.44
CA ASN A 20 1.37 7.40 -5.23
C ASN A 20 -0.11 7.01 -5.23
N SER A 21 -0.80 7.21 -6.36
CA SER A 21 -2.21 6.81 -6.52
C SER A 21 -2.38 5.29 -6.38
N GLN A 22 -1.53 4.52 -7.04
CA GLN A 22 -1.55 3.06 -6.97
C GLN A 22 -1.26 2.56 -5.55
N TYR A 23 -0.28 3.16 -4.87
CA TYR A 23 0.03 2.81 -3.48
C TYR A 23 -1.12 3.13 -2.52
N ARG A 24 -1.78 4.28 -2.70
CA ARG A 24 -2.98 4.64 -1.93
C ARG A 24 -4.13 3.66 -2.17
N ASN A 25 -4.41 3.33 -3.43
CA ASN A 25 -5.45 2.35 -3.80
C ASN A 25 -5.17 0.96 -3.23
N TYR A 26 -3.90 0.53 -3.28
CA TYR A 26 -3.45 -0.72 -2.70
C TYR A 26 -3.70 -0.75 -1.18
N ARG A 27 -3.25 0.28 -0.45
CA ARG A 27 -3.47 0.41 1.00
C ARG A 27 -4.95 0.46 1.38
N TYR A 28 -5.77 1.15 0.59
CA TYR A 28 -7.22 1.20 0.79
C TYR A 28 -7.87 -0.18 0.64
N ARG A 29 -7.50 -0.96 -0.39
CA ARG A 29 -8.00 -2.32 -0.58
C ARG A 29 -7.63 -3.23 0.58
N LEU A 30 -6.39 -3.14 1.04
CA LEU A 30 -5.89 -3.90 2.20
C LEU A 30 -6.64 -3.55 3.48
N HIS A 31 -6.86 -2.26 3.73
CA HIS A 31 -7.63 -1.83 4.89
C HIS A 31 -9.09 -2.30 4.82
N LYS A 32 -9.71 -2.28 3.63
CA LYS A 32 -11.03 -2.87 3.41
C LYS A 32 -11.08 -4.37 3.70
N THR A 33 -10.03 -5.12 3.36
CA THR A 33 -9.94 -6.54 3.71
C THR A 33 -9.81 -6.72 5.22
N PHE A 34 -8.96 -5.91 5.87
CA PHE A 34 -8.80 -5.91 7.33
C PHE A 34 -10.13 -5.67 8.06
N LEU A 35 -10.91 -4.69 7.61
CA LEU A 35 -12.23 -4.35 8.19
C LEU A 35 -13.31 -5.44 8.05
N LYS A 36 -13.06 -6.52 7.29
CA LYS A 36 -13.98 -7.67 7.23
C LYS A 36 -13.89 -8.55 8.48
N TYR A 37 -12.84 -8.36 9.28
CA TYR A 37 -12.56 -9.14 10.47
C TYR A 37 -12.76 -8.27 11.70
N ASP A 38 -13.39 -8.83 12.73
CA ASP A 38 -13.68 -8.11 13.97
C ASP A 38 -12.43 -7.89 14.83
N THR A 39 -11.43 -8.77 14.71
CA THR A 39 -10.20 -8.70 15.47
C THR A 39 -8.97 -8.82 14.59
N LYS A 40 -7.87 -8.24 15.09
CA LYS A 40 -6.56 -8.29 14.46
C LYS A 40 -6.04 -9.71 14.35
N GLU A 41 -6.20 -10.51 15.40
CA GLU A 41 -5.71 -11.89 15.46
C GLU A 41 -6.38 -12.77 14.40
N GLU A 42 -7.63 -12.46 14.05
CA GLU A 42 -8.29 -13.12 12.95
C GLU A 42 -7.79 -12.58 11.61
N ALA A 43 -7.71 -11.25 11.43
CA ALA A 43 -7.20 -10.65 10.19
C ALA A 43 -5.81 -11.15 9.78
N VAL A 44 -4.89 -11.33 10.74
CA VAL A 44 -3.50 -11.80 10.49
C VAL A 44 -3.47 -13.19 9.86
N LYS A 45 -4.42 -14.08 10.19
CA LYS A 45 -4.50 -15.43 9.61
C LYS A 45 -4.97 -15.41 8.15
N HIS A 46 -5.63 -14.34 7.72
CA HIS A 46 -6.20 -14.19 6.38
C HIS A 46 -5.34 -13.24 5.53
N VAL A 47 -4.11 -13.66 5.26
CA VAL A 47 -3.18 -12.90 4.40
C VAL A 47 -3.75 -12.79 2.97
N PRO A 48 -3.92 -11.59 2.42
CA PRO A 48 -4.36 -11.41 1.04
C PRO A 48 -3.33 -11.93 0.02
N GLU A 49 -3.80 -12.49 -1.09
CA GLU A 49 -2.93 -12.99 -2.15
C GLU A 49 -2.00 -11.90 -2.70
N GLY A 50 -0.71 -12.23 -2.83
CA GLY A 50 0.32 -11.30 -3.30
C GLY A 50 0.86 -10.34 -2.24
N VAL A 51 0.47 -10.50 -0.96
CA VAL A 51 1.03 -9.76 0.17
C VAL A 51 1.94 -10.70 0.96
N LEU A 52 3.12 -10.22 1.35
CA LEU A 52 4.00 -10.94 2.26
C LEU A 52 3.36 -11.00 3.64
N GLU A 53 3.46 -12.15 4.31
CA GLU A 53 2.90 -12.34 5.64
C GLU A 53 3.48 -11.33 6.65
N SER A 54 4.79 -11.08 6.60
CA SER A 54 5.45 -10.07 7.44
C SER A 54 4.88 -8.66 7.23
N ASP A 55 4.63 -8.29 5.98
CA ASP A 55 4.06 -6.98 5.63
C ASP A 55 2.60 -6.90 6.08
N TRP A 56 1.85 -8.00 5.96
CA TRP A 56 0.47 -8.06 6.40
C TRP A 56 0.34 -7.95 7.91
N ILE A 57 1.20 -8.63 8.68
CA ILE A 57 1.26 -8.50 10.14
C ILE A 57 1.51 -7.04 10.53
N TRP A 58 2.54 -6.42 9.94
CA TRP A 58 2.85 -5.01 10.19
C TRP A 58 1.70 -4.08 9.81
N LEU A 59 1.01 -4.36 8.70
CA LEU A 59 -0.17 -3.59 8.27
C LEU A 59 -1.34 -3.74 9.24
N CYS A 60 -1.61 -4.94 9.74
CA CYS A 60 -2.64 -5.18 10.74
C CYS A 60 -2.33 -4.42 12.04
N ASP A 61 -1.07 -4.49 12.52
CA ASP A 61 -0.60 -3.68 13.66
C ASP A 61 -0.85 -2.19 13.42
N TYR A 62 -0.45 -1.71 12.24
CA TYR A 62 -0.60 -0.32 11.84
C TYR A 62 -2.07 0.11 11.75
N PHE A 63 -2.97 -0.71 11.20
CA PHE A 63 -4.40 -0.40 11.11
C PHE A 63 -5.10 -0.36 12.48
N THR A 64 -4.59 -1.12 13.45
CA THR A 64 -5.05 -1.08 14.85
C THR A 64 -4.39 0.01 15.70
N SER A 65 -3.38 0.70 15.17
CA SER A 65 -2.69 1.76 15.90
C SER A 65 -3.60 2.99 16.03
N GLU A 66 -3.59 3.62 17.20
CA GLU A 66 -4.32 4.89 17.45
C GLU A 66 -3.97 5.96 16.41
N ASN A 67 -2.72 5.97 15.91
CA ASN A 67 -2.24 6.91 14.89
C ASN A 67 -2.93 6.76 13.52
N PHE A 68 -3.59 5.63 13.26
CA PHE A 68 -4.35 5.40 12.02
C PHE A 68 -5.83 5.79 12.16
N GLN A 69 -6.35 5.90 13.39
CA GLN A 69 -7.75 6.27 13.65
C GLN A 69 -7.97 7.79 13.80
N VAL A 70 -6.93 8.61 13.57
CA VAL A 70 -6.99 10.10 13.65
C VAL A 70 -7.43 10.72 12.32
#